data_AF-A0A8S9IT57-F1
#
_entry.id   AF-A0A8S9IT57-F1
#
_cell.length_a   1.000
_cell.length_b   1.000
_cell.length_c   1.000
_cell.angle_alpha   90.00
_cell.angle_beta   90.00
_cell.angle_gamma   90.00
#
_symmetry.space_group_name_H-M   'P 1'
#
loop_
_entity.id
_entity.type
_entity.pdbx_description
1 polymer ?
#
loop_
_entity_poly.entity_id
_entity_poly.type
_entity_poly.pdbx_seq_one_letter_code
_entity_poly.pdbx_strand_id
1 'polypeptide(L)'
;MATCPPFDFSAKYYNGGGSGCERRSSFFGDTTVLDQGVGYAVILGFGAFFAVFTSVLTNFFLYVFGISRWGTATHIVFLVFCLATNVVVTAMLLLGGSAVVNALTGVNIYAASFLIPLGVIVYTLAGGLKATFLASYVHSVIVHVVLVVFVFLVYTSSSELGSPSVVYDRLKDMAAKSRTCTEPLSHHDQACGPVDGNYKGSYLTMLSSGGAVFGIINIVGNFGTVFVDNGYWVSAIAARPSSTHKGYLLGGLVWFAVPFSLATSLGLGALALDLPISADEANRGLVPPATAIALMGKSGSLLLLTMLFM
;
A
#
# COMPACT_ATOMS: atom_id res chain seq x y z
N MET A 1 -35.29 11.46 -15.22
CA MET A 1 -34.85 10.25 -14.50
C MET A 1 -33.34 10.15 -14.68
N ALA A 2 -32.58 10.19 -13.58
CA ALA A 2 -31.14 9.94 -13.65
C ALA A 2 -30.92 8.54 -14.23
N THR A 3 -30.09 8.42 -15.26
CA THR A 3 -29.69 7.14 -15.84
C THR A 3 -29.01 6.30 -14.77
N CYS A 4 -29.49 5.09 -14.57
CA CYS A 4 -28.92 4.11 -13.65
C CYS A 4 -28.37 2.94 -14.47
N PRO A 5 -27.07 2.62 -14.36
CA PRO A 5 -26.01 3.34 -13.64
C PRO A 5 -25.62 4.68 -14.32
N PRO A 6 -24.94 5.59 -13.62
CA PRO A 6 -24.37 6.80 -14.23
C PRO A 6 -23.24 6.47 -15.22
N PHE A 7 -22.58 5.33 -15.05
CA PHE A 7 -21.54 4.83 -15.95
C PHE A 7 -21.71 3.32 -16.21
N ASP A 8 -21.54 2.90 -17.46
CA ASP A 8 -21.74 1.49 -17.87
C ASP A 8 -20.76 0.52 -17.16
N PHE A 9 -19.53 0.98 -16.86
CA PHE A 9 -18.51 0.15 -16.19
C PHE A 9 -18.81 -0.08 -14.70
N SER A 10 -19.45 0.89 -14.03
CA SER A 10 -19.76 0.79 -12.60
C SER A 10 -21.09 0.09 -12.36
N ALA A 11 -21.84 -0.26 -13.41
CA ALA A 11 -23.12 -0.98 -13.38
C ALA A 11 -23.17 -2.13 -12.36
N LYS A 12 -22.11 -2.94 -12.30
CA LYS A 12 -21.97 -4.09 -11.40
C LYS A 12 -22.02 -3.76 -9.90
N TYR A 13 -21.80 -2.49 -9.56
CA TYR A 13 -21.83 -1.98 -8.18
C TYR A 13 -23.12 -1.24 -7.84
N TYR A 14 -24.09 -1.19 -8.76
CA TYR A 14 -25.41 -0.63 -8.56
C TYR A 14 -26.46 -1.75 -8.59
N ASN A 15 -27.38 -1.75 -7.63
CA ASN A 15 -28.54 -2.62 -7.62
C ASN A 15 -29.73 -1.87 -8.21
N GLY A 16 -30.30 -2.41 -9.29
CA GLY A 16 -31.51 -1.88 -9.92
C GLY A 16 -32.76 -2.51 -9.32
N GLY A 17 -33.41 -1.83 -8.37
CA GLY A 17 -34.68 -2.28 -7.78
C GLY A 17 -35.79 -1.26 -8.04
N GLY A 18 -36.83 -1.66 -8.80
CA GLY A 18 -38.21 -1.14 -8.85
C GLY A 18 -38.49 0.36 -9.05
N SER A 19 -37.79 1.25 -8.37
CA SER A 19 -37.97 2.71 -8.42
C SER A 19 -36.73 3.52 -8.01
N GLY A 20 -35.57 2.89 -7.73
CA GLY A 20 -34.35 3.59 -7.31
C GLY A 20 -33.07 2.84 -7.68
N CYS A 21 -32.03 3.61 -8.00
CA CYS A 21 -30.68 3.12 -8.28
C CYS A 21 -29.86 3.19 -7.00
N GLU A 22 -29.51 2.04 -6.40
CA GLU A 22 -28.76 2.03 -5.15
C GLU A 22 -27.32 1.57 -5.38
N ARG A 23 -26.36 2.41 -4.99
CA ARG A 23 -24.94 2.03 -4.99
C ARG A 23 -24.64 1.18 -3.76
N ARG A 24 -23.84 0.12 -3.94
CA ARG A 24 -23.33 -0.67 -2.79
C ARG A 24 -22.65 0.24 -1.77
N SER A 25 -22.86 -0.02 -0.48
CA SER A 25 -22.28 0.74 0.63
C SER A 25 -20.77 0.48 0.81
N SER A 26 -20.30 -0.73 0.46
CA SER A 26 -18.91 -1.16 0.58
C SER A 26 -18.48 -1.99 -0.63
N PHE A 27 -17.20 -1.91 -0.98
CA PHE A 27 -16.62 -2.67 -2.08
C PHE A 27 -16.39 -4.13 -1.69
N PHE A 28 -15.89 -4.38 -0.48
CA PHE A 28 -15.56 -5.73 0.00
C PHE A 28 -16.75 -6.44 0.63
N GLY A 29 -17.64 -5.72 1.33
CA GLY A 29 -18.77 -6.30 2.06
C GLY A 29 -18.37 -7.48 2.94
N ASP A 30 -19.19 -8.55 2.95
CA ASP A 30 -18.88 -9.84 3.59
C ASP A 30 -18.21 -10.86 2.64
N THR A 31 -17.88 -10.46 1.41
CA THR A 31 -17.40 -11.39 0.37
C THR A 31 -15.91 -11.25 0.14
N THR A 32 -15.18 -12.35 0.31
CA THR A 32 -13.73 -12.40 0.12
C THR A 32 -13.39 -12.96 -1.27
N VAL A 33 -12.37 -12.39 -1.91
CA VAL A 33 -12.03 -12.73 -3.31
C VAL A 33 -11.24 -14.04 -3.41
N LEU A 34 -10.42 -14.29 -2.38
CA LEU A 34 -9.62 -15.49 -2.22
C LEU A 34 -10.12 -16.31 -1.04
N ASP A 35 -9.99 -17.62 -1.16
CA ASP A 35 -10.31 -18.54 -0.08
C ASP A 35 -9.35 -18.34 1.11
N GLN A 36 -9.82 -18.56 2.34
CA GLN A 36 -9.01 -18.45 3.54
C GLN A 36 -7.77 -19.35 3.48
N GLY A 37 -7.88 -20.53 2.86
CA GLY A 37 -6.76 -21.44 2.63
C GLY A 37 -5.66 -20.84 1.76
N VAL A 38 -6.01 -20.01 0.77
CA VAL A 38 -5.02 -19.27 -0.03
C VAL A 38 -4.33 -18.21 0.82
N GLY A 39 -5.07 -17.51 1.69
CA GLY A 39 -4.48 -16.57 2.64
C GLY A 39 -3.44 -17.20 3.55
N TYR A 40 -3.79 -18.30 4.23
CA TYR A 40 -2.84 -19.05 5.07
C TYR A 40 -1.67 -19.63 4.27
N ALA A 41 -1.92 -20.14 3.06
CA ALA A 41 -0.87 -20.68 2.19
C ALA A 41 0.10 -19.60 1.72
N VAL A 42 -0.36 -18.38 1.43
CA VAL A 42 0.52 -17.27 1.09
C VAL A 42 1.33 -16.86 2.32
N ILE A 43 0.68 -16.64 3.47
CA ILE A 43 1.37 -16.22 4.71
C ILE A 43 2.46 -17.22 5.10
N LEU A 44 2.11 -18.50 5.21
CA LEU A 44 3.01 -19.55 5.68
C LEU A 44 3.97 -19.99 4.58
N GLY A 45 3.49 -20.12 3.34
CA GLY A 45 4.27 -20.63 2.21
C GLY A 45 5.32 -19.65 1.72
N PHE A 46 4.94 -18.38 1.46
CA PHE A 46 5.94 -17.35 1.11
C PHE A 46 6.87 -17.09 2.29
N GLY A 47 6.33 -16.95 3.51
CA GLY A 47 7.13 -16.73 4.71
C GLY A 47 8.19 -17.81 4.93
N ALA A 48 7.83 -19.09 4.84
CA ALA A 48 8.75 -20.20 5.04
C ALA A 48 9.74 -20.38 3.88
N PHE A 49 9.27 -20.32 2.63
CA PHE A 49 10.15 -20.43 1.45
C PHE A 49 11.22 -19.35 1.47
N PHE A 50 10.80 -18.10 1.64
CA PHE A 50 11.70 -16.97 1.63
C PHE A 50 12.66 -17.03 2.82
N ALA A 51 12.19 -17.58 3.94
CA ALA A 51 13.03 -17.70 5.10
C ALA A 51 14.18 -18.71 4.89
N VAL A 52 13.87 -19.87 4.31
CA VAL A 52 14.88 -20.90 4.00
C VAL A 52 15.85 -20.39 2.92
N PHE A 53 15.33 -19.75 1.87
CA PHE A 53 16.14 -19.23 0.76
C PHE A 53 17.17 -18.18 1.22
N THR A 54 16.72 -17.21 2.01
CA THR A 54 17.59 -16.13 2.52
C THR A 54 18.57 -16.65 3.57
N SER A 55 18.21 -17.66 4.37
CA SER A 55 19.11 -18.30 5.34
C SER A 55 20.29 -19.04 4.67
N VAL A 56 20.05 -19.73 3.55
CA VAL A 56 21.11 -20.42 2.78
C VAL A 56 22.12 -19.43 2.20
N LEU A 57 21.65 -18.32 1.64
CA LEU A 57 22.50 -17.28 1.05
C LEU A 57 23.39 -16.55 2.06
N THR A 58 23.01 -16.60 3.33
CA THR A 58 23.64 -15.74 4.36
C THR A 58 24.74 -16.42 5.15
N ASN A 59 24.70 -17.75 5.26
CA ASN A 59 25.79 -18.54 5.84
C ASN A 59 27.13 -18.38 5.10
N PHE A 60 27.13 -17.75 3.94
CA PHE A 60 28.32 -17.51 3.13
C PHE A 60 29.19 -16.31 3.59
N PHE A 61 28.77 -15.42 4.52
CA PHE A 61 29.44 -14.11 4.59
C PHE A 61 29.72 -13.44 5.96
N LEU A 62 29.55 -14.02 7.15
CA LEU A 62 29.68 -13.27 8.41
C LEU A 62 31.13 -13.05 8.92
N TYR A 63 31.68 -11.85 8.74
CA TYR A 63 32.77 -11.29 9.55
C TYR A 63 32.68 -9.76 9.55
N VAL A 64 33.02 -9.11 10.68
CA VAL A 64 33.27 -7.65 10.90
C VAL A 64 32.01 -6.77 11.14
N PHE A 65 31.92 -5.83 12.09
CA PHE A 65 32.46 -5.50 13.43
C PHE A 65 31.64 -4.28 13.95
N GLY A 66 31.73 -3.93 15.25
CA GLY A 66 30.84 -3.02 15.99
C GLY A 66 31.26 -1.55 16.27
N ILE A 67 30.66 -0.98 17.34
CA ILE A 67 30.18 0.41 17.57
C ILE A 67 31.00 1.21 18.63
N SER A 68 30.95 2.57 18.62
CA SER A 68 30.51 3.47 19.76
C SER A 68 31.12 4.89 19.74
N ARG A 69 30.31 5.97 19.86
CA ARG A 69 30.78 7.37 19.71
C ARG A 69 30.13 8.47 20.61
N TRP A 70 29.01 8.23 21.31
CA TRP A 70 28.28 9.30 22.06
C TRP A 70 27.84 8.79 23.44
N GLY A 71 28.22 9.48 24.52
CA GLY A 71 28.15 9.00 25.92
C GLY A 71 26.79 8.51 26.46
N THR A 72 26.82 7.94 27.66
CA THR A 72 25.74 7.06 28.20
C THR A 72 24.36 7.71 28.33
N ALA A 73 24.27 8.96 28.79
CA ALA A 73 22.97 9.61 29.00
C ALA A 73 22.20 9.84 27.68
N THR A 74 22.89 10.37 26.66
CA THR A 74 22.32 10.54 25.32
C THR A 74 21.98 9.20 24.68
N HIS A 75 22.80 8.17 24.90
CA HIS A 75 22.56 6.83 24.40
C HIS A 75 21.25 6.23 24.93
N ILE A 76 20.97 6.39 26.24
CA ILE A 76 19.72 5.89 26.85
C ILE A 76 18.49 6.58 26.26
N VAL A 77 18.52 7.90 26.10
CA VAL A 77 17.40 8.66 25.50
C VAL A 77 17.12 8.18 24.08
N PHE A 78 18.16 8.07 23.25
CA PHE A 78 18.02 7.57 21.87
C PHE A 78 17.51 6.13 21.83
N LEU A 79 17.96 5.27 22.74
CA LEU A 79 17.52 3.87 22.82
C LEU A 79 16.00 3.78 23.11
N VAL A 80 15.49 4.58 24.04
CA VAL A 80 14.05 4.61 24.37
C VAL A 80 13.23 5.05 23.17
N PHE A 81 13.62 6.16 22.52
CA PHE A 81 12.91 6.63 21.32
C PHE A 81 12.98 5.64 20.17
N CYS A 82 14.15 5.03 19.94
CA CYS A 82 14.32 3.99 18.92
C CYS A 82 13.42 2.78 19.18
N LEU A 83 13.35 2.29 20.42
CA LEU A 83 12.51 1.16 20.75
C LEU A 83 11.03 1.50 20.55
N ALA A 84 10.59 2.68 21.02
CA ALA A 84 9.23 3.15 20.85
C ALA A 84 8.85 3.26 19.36
N THR A 85 9.72 3.87 18.54
CA THR A 85 9.46 3.98 17.11
C THR A 85 9.40 2.63 16.43
N ASN A 86 10.34 1.71 16.71
CA ASN A 86 10.31 0.38 16.11
C ASN A 86 9.04 -0.39 16.48
N VAL A 87 8.56 -0.26 17.73
CA VAL A 87 7.28 -0.87 18.16
C VAL A 87 6.09 -0.26 17.40
N VAL A 88 6.00 1.07 17.33
CA VAL A 88 4.89 1.76 16.66
C VAL A 88 4.89 1.47 15.15
N VAL A 89 6.05 1.56 14.50
CA VAL A 89 6.21 1.30 13.06
C VAL A 89 5.88 -0.16 12.74
N THR A 90 6.35 -1.11 13.55
CA THR A 90 6.02 -2.52 13.36
C THR A 90 4.51 -2.75 13.54
N ALA A 91 3.90 -2.17 14.58
CA ALA A 91 2.47 -2.32 14.82
C ALA A 91 1.63 -1.78 13.65
N MET A 92 1.94 -0.58 13.13
CA MET A 92 1.17 -0.01 12.01
C MET A 92 1.34 -0.82 10.72
N LEU A 93 2.54 -1.34 10.43
CA LEU A 93 2.79 -2.18 9.25
C LEU A 93 2.04 -3.52 9.35
N LEU A 94 2.03 -4.14 10.52
CA LEU A 94 1.32 -5.41 10.73
C LEU A 94 -0.20 -5.23 10.69
N LEU A 95 -0.72 -4.15 11.26
CA LEU A 95 -2.16 -3.84 11.19
C LEU A 95 -2.60 -3.56 9.75
N GLY A 96 -1.85 -2.74 9.02
CA GLY A 96 -2.13 -2.46 7.60
C GLY A 96 -2.04 -3.72 6.73
N GLY A 97 -0.97 -4.51 6.89
CA GLY A 97 -0.80 -5.77 6.17
C GLY A 97 -1.91 -6.78 6.48
N SER A 98 -2.24 -6.94 7.76
CA SER A 98 -3.31 -7.85 8.20
C SER A 98 -4.69 -7.39 7.74
N ALA A 99 -4.94 -6.08 7.64
CA ALA A 99 -6.19 -5.54 7.12
C ALA A 99 -6.37 -5.87 5.63
N VAL A 100 -5.32 -5.75 4.82
CA VAL A 100 -5.35 -6.11 3.40
C VAL A 100 -5.51 -7.63 3.24
N VAL A 101 -4.77 -8.43 4.00
CA VAL A 101 -4.92 -9.91 3.99
C VAL A 101 -6.34 -10.31 4.35
N ASN A 102 -6.92 -9.73 5.40
CA ASN A 102 -8.29 -9.97 5.81
C ASN A 102 -9.30 -9.58 4.72
N ALA A 103 -9.16 -8.40 4.09
CA ALA A 103 -10.03 -7.97 3.02
C ALA A 103 -9.95 -8.88 1.78
N LEU A 104 -8.76 -9.38 1.45
CA LEU A 104 -8.55 -10.21 0.26
C LEU A 104 -8.94 -11.68 0.46
N THR A 105 -8.72 -12.24 1.66
CA THR A 105 -8.77 -13.68 1.92
C THR A 105 -9.73 -14.10 3.04
N GLY A 106 -10.24 -13.15 3.84
CA GLY A 106 -11.09 -13.43 4.99
C GLY A 106 -10.36 -13.99 6.21
N VAL A 107 -9.03 -14.10 6.17
CA VAL A 107 -8.24 -14.53 7.34
C VAL A 107 -8.43 -13.54 8.47
N ASN A 108 -8.58 -14.04 9.69
CA ASN A 108 -8.74 -13.21 10.87
C ASN A 108 -7.52 -12.27 11.06
N ILE A 109 -7.78 -11.00 11.32
CA ILE A 109 -6.73 -9.96 11.47
C ILE A 109 -5.72 -10.34 12.56
N TYR A 110 -6.18 -10.89 13.70
CA TYR A 110 -5.30 -11.31 14.78
C TYR A 110 -4.39 -12.46 14.34
N ALA A 111 -4.94 -13.47 13.66
CA ALA A 111 -4.14 -14.58 13.14
C ALA A 111 -3.11 -14.10 12.10
N ALA A 112 -3.52 -13.25 11.15
CA ALA A 112 -2.60 -12.65 10.18
C ALA A 112 -1.48 -11.85 10.88
N SER A 113 -1.82 -11.08 11.92
CA SER A 113 -0.86 -10.26 12.66
C SER A 113 0.23 -11.09 13.37
N PHE A 114 -0.09 -12.31 13.82
CA PHE A 114 0.89 -13.22 14.42
C PHE A 114 1.68 -14.02 13.40
N LEU A 115 1.08 -14.37 12.26
CA LEU A 115 1.69 -15.24 11.26
C LEU A 115 2.61 -14.49 10.29
N ILE A 116 2.28 -13.25 9.90
CA ILE A 116 3.11 -12.43 8.99
C ILE A 116 4.55 -12.26 9.53
N PRO A 117 4.77 -11.86 10.80
CA PRO A 117 6.13 -11.70 11.34
C PRO A 117 6.92 -13.00 11.46
N LEU A 118 6.24 -14.14 11.57
CA LEU A 118 6.89 -15.42 11.87
C LEU A 118 7.86 -15.84 10.76
N GLY A 119 7.47 -15.65 9.49
CA GLY A 119 8.37 -15.89 8.35
C GLY A 119 9.62 -15.00 8.40
N VAL A 120 9.44 -13.73 8.73
CA VAL A 120 10.54 -12.75 8.85
C VAL A 120 11.49 -13.10 9.99
N ILE A 121 10.96 -13.51 11.14
CA ILE A 121 11.75 -13.89 12.32
C ILE A 121 12.66 -15.06 11.98
N VAL A 122 12.17 -16.09 11.28
CA VAL A 122 12.95 -17.31 11.01
C VAL A 122 14.23 -16.99 10.22
N TYR A 123 14.15 -16.21 9.14
CA TYR A 123 15.37 -15.90 8.38
C TYR A 123 16.23 -14.82 8.97
N THR A 124 15.62 -13.90 9.71
CA THR A 124 16.39 -12.89 10.41
C THR A 124 17.23 -13.54 11.51
N LEU A 125 16.70 -14.53 12.23
CA LEU A 125 17.45 -15.31 13.21
C LEU A 125 18.51 -16.21 12.57
N ALA A 126 18.18 -16.87 11.46
CA ALA A 126 19.09 -17.83 10.83
C ALA A 126 20.23 -17.18 10.03
N GLY A 127 20.00 -16.00 9.44
CA GLY A 127 21.01 -15.32 8.61
C GLY A 127 21.53 -13.98 9.17
N GLY A 128 20.79 -13.31 10.05
CA GLY A 128 21.20 -12.01 10.57
C GLY A 128 21.24 -10.92 9.49
N LEU A 129 22.05 -9.87 9.72
CA LEU A 129 21.99 -8.61 8.97
C LEU A 129 22.15 -8.76 7.45
N LYS A 130 22.99 -9.69 7.02
CA LYS A 130 23.30 -9.88 5.59
C LYS A 130 22.12 -10.54 4.84
N ALA A 131 21.39 -11.43 5.51
CA ALA A 131 20.17 -12.04 4.98
C ALA A 131 19.12 -10.98 4.77
N THR A 132 18.97 -10.13 5.79
CA THR A 132 17.99 -9.06 5.77
C THR A 132 18.25 -8.10 4.62
N PHE A 133 19.50 -7.70 4.35
CA PHE A 133 19.79 -6.84 3.19
C PHE A 133 19.53 -7.49 1.85
N LEU A 134 19.91 -8.75 1.68
CA LEU A 134 19.63 -9.46 0.44
C LEU A 134 18.13 -9.67 0.23
N ALA A 135 17.42 -10.05 1.29
CA ALA A 135 15.97 -10.20 1.29
C ALA A 135 15.29 -8.89 0.89
N SER A 136 15.62 -7.77 1.55
CA SER A 136 15.08 -6.45 1.24
C SER A 136 15.37 -6.02 -0.20
N TYR A 137 16.53 -6.37 -0.76
CA TYR A 137 16.84 -6.09 -2.16
C TYR A 137 15.91 -6.88 -3.10
N VAL A 138 15.78 -8.20 -2.89
CA VAL A 138 14.92 -9.05 -3.73
C VAL A 138 13.45 -8.64 -3.60
N HIS A 139 12.98 -8.36 -2.38
CA HIS A 139 11.65 -7.86 -2.12
C HIS A 139 11.37 -6.57 -2.91
N SER A 140 12.27 -5.59 -2.82
CA SER A 140 12.15 -4.33 -3.54
C SER A 140 12.08 -4.54 -5.05
N VAL A 141 12.88 -5.44 -5.62
CA VAL A 141 12.81 -5.77 -7.06
C VAL A 141 11.43 -6.32 -7.43
N ILE A 142 10.89 -7.27 -6.67
CA ILE A 142 9.58 -7.86 -6.93
C ILE A 142 8.48 -6.80 -6.84
N VAL A 143 8.51 -5.96 -5.79
CA VAL A 143 7.57 -4.85 -5.62
C VAL A 143 7.59 -3.93 -6.86
N HIS A 144 8.77 -3.53 -7.34
CA HIS A 144 8.86 -2.65 -8.52
C HIS A 144 8.35 -3.31 -9.79
N VAL A 145 8.59 -4.61 -9.99
CA VAL A 145 8.04 -5.34 -11.14
C VAL A 145 6.51 -5.34 -11.10
N VAL A 146 5.92 -5.63 -9.94
CA VAL A 146 4.46 -5.63 -9.75
C VAL A 146 3.88 -4.22 -9.96
N LEU A 147 4.55 -3.17 -9.49
CA LEU A 147 4.14 -1.78 -9.72
C LEU A 147 4.12 -1.42 -11.20
N VAL A 148 5.14 -1.81 -11.95
CA VAL A 148 5.18 -1.60 -13.41
C VAL A 148 3.99 -2.30 -14.06
N VAL A 149 3.69 -3.54 -13.68
CA VAL A 149 2.51 -4.27 -14.20
C VAL A 149 1.22 -3.48 -13.95
N PHE A 150 1.00 -2.96 -12.74
CA PHE A 150 -0.20 -2.17 -12.44
C PHE A 150 -0.28 -0.86 -13.22
N VAL A 151 0.84 -0.15 -13.39
CA VAL A 151 0.89 1.09 -14.18
C VAL A 151 0.52 0.81 -15.64
N PHE A 152 1.13 -0.20 -16.28
CA PHE A 152 0.76 -0.58 -17.65
C PHE A 152 -0.70 -1.04 -17.73
N LEU A 153 -1.18 -1.77 -16.73
CA LEU A 153 -2.54 -2.25 -16.75
C LEU A 153 -3.57 -1.10 -16.72
N VAL A 154 -3.36 -0.10 -15.87
CA VAL A 154 -4.26 1.06 -15.75
C VAL A 154 -4.19 1.94 -17.00
N TYR A 155 -2.98 2.16 -17.55
CA TYR A 155 -2.77 3.17 -18.57
C TYR A 155 -2.67 2.64 -20.02
N THR A 156 -2.56 1.33 -20.24
CA THR A 156 -2.37 0.80 -21.61
C THR A 156 -3.24 -0.40 -21.96
N SER A 157 -3.49 -1.32 -21.02
CA SER A 157 -3.93 -2.68 -21.40
C SER A 157 -5.33 -3.06 -20.92
N SER A 158 -5.86 -2.44 -19.86
CA SER A 158 -7.18 -2.80 -19.35
C SER A 158 -8.31 -2.40 -20.32
N SER A 159 -9.32 -3.24 -20.45
CA SER A 159 -10.53 -2.92 -21.21
C SER A 159 -11.32 -1.78 -20.59
N GLU A 160 -11.22 -1.62 -19.26
CA GLU A 160 -11.93 -0.60 -18.51
C GLU A 160 -11.23 0.75 -18.58
N LEU A 161 -9.95 0.89 -18.20
CA LEU A 161 -9.25 2.18 -18.19
C LEU A 161 -8.38 2.37 -19.43
N GLY A 162 -7.43 1.46 -19.68
CA GLY A 162 -6.70 1.25 -20.93
C GLY A 162 -5.93 2.42 -21.56
N SER A 163 -6.08 3.65 -21.09
CA SER A 163 -5.53 4.87 -21.69
C SER A 163 -5.51 6.02 -20.68
N PRO A 164 -4.44 6.86 -20.65
CA PRO A 164 -4.41 8.04 -19.80
C PRO A 164 -5.52 9.05 -20.12
N SER A 165 -5.93 9.16 -21.39
CA SER A 165 -7.03 10.04 -21.80
C SER A 165 -8.36 9.59 -21.20
N VAL A 166 -8.63 8.29 -21.21
CA VAL A 166 -9.84 7.71 -20.61
C VAL A 166 -9.86 7.93 -19.10
N VAL A 167 -8.72 7.73 -18.42
CA VAL A 167 -8.58 8.02 -16.99
C VAL A 167 -8.86 9.51 -16.71
N TYR A 168 -8.28 10.41 -17.52
CA TYR A 168 -8.47 11.86 -17.39
C TYR A 168 -9.94 12.27 -17.56
N ASP A 169 -10.59 11.82 -18.63
CA ASP A 169 -11.98 12.16 -18.93
C ASP A 169 -12.92 11.65 -17.83
N ARG A 170 -12.70 10.42 -17.35
CA ARG A 170 -13.48 9.85 -16.24
C ARG A 170 -13.30 10.61 -14.93
N LEU A 171 -12.07 10.99 -14.58
CA LEU A 171 -11.82 11.78 -13.38
C LEU A 171 -12.47 13.17 -13.47
N LYS A 172 -12.56 13.74 -14.67
CA LYS A 172 -13.26 15.00 -14.92
C LYS A 172 -14.77 14.84 -14.75
N ASP A 173 -15.35 13.76 -15.28
CA ASP A 173 -16.77 13.43 -15.10
C ASP A 173 -17.11 13.17 -13.64
N MET A 174 -16.20 12.50 -12.91
CA MET A 174 -16.30 12.27 -11.47
C MET A 174 -16.28 13.55 -10.65
N ALA A 175 -15.47 14.54 -11.05
CA ALA A 175 -15.42 15.86 -10.42
C ALA A 175 -16.57 16.79 -10.88
N ALA A 176 -17.37 16.40 -11.87
CA ALA A 176 -18.42 17.24 -12.40
C ALA A 176 -19.56 17.39 -11.38
N LYS A 177 -19.98 18.64 -11.15
CA LYS A 177 -21.09 19.00 -10.24
C LYS A 177 -22.45 18.42 -10.66
N SER A 178 -22.57 17.89 -11.87
CA SER A 178 -23.77 17.23 -12.38
C SER A 178 -24.02 15.87 -11.76
N ARG A 179 -23.05 15.28 -11.05
CA ARG A 179 -23.21 14.00 -10.37
C ARG A 179 -24.12 14.14 -9.15
N THR A 180 -25.13 13.27 -9.06
CA THR A 180 -26.03 13.20 -7.90
C THR A 180 -25.36 12.45 -6.76
N CYS A 181 -24.88 13.19 -5.76
CA CYS A 181 -24.21 12.66 -4.56
C CYS A 181 -25.15 12.47 -3.36
N THR A 182 -26.45 12.39 -3.61
CA THR A 182 -27.45 12.07 -2.59
C THR A 182 -27.79 10.59 -2.60
N GLU A 183 -28.11 10.05 -1.43
CA GLU A 183 -28.66 8.71 -1.29
C GLU A 183 -29.89 8.55 -2.21
N PRO A 184 -30.07 7.40 -2.88
CA PRO A 184 -29.33 6.13 -2.74
C PRO A 184 -28.15 5.93 -3.74
N LEU A 185 -27.82 6.95 -4.55
CA LEU A 185 -26.84 6.84 -5.65
C LEU A 185 -25.36 6.95 -5.19
N SER A 186 -25.12 7.61 -4.07
CA SER A 186 -23.85 7.65 -3.35
C SER A 186 -24.14 7.80 -1.87
N HIS A 187 -23.34 7.14 -1.04
CA HIS A 187 -23.42 7.27 0.42
C HIS A 187 -22.54 8.43 0.91
N HIS A 188 -22.85 8.98 2.07
CA HIS A 188 -22.11 10.10 2.68
C HIS A 188 -20.63 9.78 2.97
N ASP A 189 -20.28 8.50 3.07
CA ASP A 189 -18.95 7.99 3.34
C ASP A 189 -18.17 7.61 2.06
N GLN A 190 -18.69 7.93 0.87
CA GLN A 190 -18.06 7.59 -0.41
C GLN A 190 -17.62 8.84 -1.18
N ALA A 191 -16.57 8.68 -1.99
CA ALA A 191 -16.11 9.76 -2.87
C ALA A 191 -17.15 10.06 -3.97
N CYS A 192 -17.70 11.27 -3.94
CA CYS A 192 -18.64 11.75 -4.95
C CYS A 192 -18.52 13.26 -5.19
N GLY A 193 -18.47 13.64 -6.47
CA GLY A 193 -18.48 15.04 -6.88
C GLY A 193 -17.12 15.74 -6.68
N PRO A 194 -17.09 17.08 -6.73
CA PRO A 194 -15.87 17.85 -6.56
C PRO A 194 -15.28 17.69 -5.15
N VAL A 195 -13.95 17.65 -5.06
CA VAL A 195 -13.23 17.50 -3.78
C VAL A 195 -13.08 18.85 -3.09
N ASP A 196 -13.52 18.94 -1.84
CA ASP A 196 -13.35 20.14 -1.02
C ASP A 196 -11.87 20.43 -0.75
N GLY A 197 -11.47 21.70 -0.92
CA GLY A 197 -10.08 22.14 -0.75
C GLY A 197 -9.17 21.92 -1.96
N ASN A 198 -9.64 21.26 -3.02
CA ASN A 198 -8.95 21.17 -4.30
C ASN A 198 -9.27 22.37 -5.20
N TYR A 199 -8.28 22.88 -5.93
CA TYR A 199 -8.52 23.92 -6.94
C TYR A 199 -9.55 23.45 -7.97
N LYS A 200 -10.67 24.20 -8.08
CA LYS A 200 -11.85 23.85 -8.89
C LYS A 200 -12.47 22.48 -8.59
N GLY A 201 -12.18 21.89 -7.42
CA GLY A 201 -12.69 20.57 -7.03
C GLY A 201 -12.16 19.40 -7.86
N SER A 202 -11.12 19.62 -8.67
CA SER A 202 -10.57 18.59 -9.57
C SER A 202 -9.75 17.55 -8.81
N TYR A 203 -9.85 16.29 -9.18
CA TYR A 203 -8.99 15.21 -8.67
C TYR A 203 -7.54 15.28 -9.21
N LEU A 204 -7.32 16.04 -10.29
CA LEU A 204 -6.03 16.11 -10.99
C LEU A 204 -5.19 17.34 -10.62
N THR A 205 -5.70 18.16 -9.70
CA THR A 205 -4.97 19.36 -9.28
C THR A 205 -3.85 19.02 -8.31
N MET A 206 -2.70 19.68 -8.47
CA MET A 206 -1.63 19.68 -7.46
C MET A 206 -1.86 20.75 -6.39
N LEU A 207 -2.81 21.65 -6.58
CA LEU A 207 -3.21 22.67 -5.62
C LEU A 207 -4.35 22.14 -4.74
N SER A 208 -3.98 21.51 -3.63
CA SER A 208 -4.90 20.95 -2.64
C SER A 208 -4.48 21.38 -1.23
N SER A 209 -5.41 21.99 -0.47
CA SER A 209 -5.15 22.34 0.93
C SER A 209 -4.96 21.09 1.81
N GLY A 210 -5.81 20.07 1.61
CA GLY A 210 -5.69 18.78 2.29
C GLY A 210 -4.40 18.06 1.95
N GLY A 211 -4.02 18.05 0.66
CA GLY A 211 -2.75 17.48 0.21
C GLY A 211 -1.53 18.19 0.82
N ALA A 212 -1.57 19.51 0.96
CA ALA A 212 -0.51 20.29 1.61
C ALA A 212 -0.39 19.97 3.11
N VAL A 213 -1.51 19.90 3.84
CA VAL A 213 -1.53 19.54 5.27
C VAL A 213 -1.02 18.12 5.46
N PHE A 214 -1.49 17.16 4.67
CA PHE A 214 -1.01 15.78 4.69
C PHE A 214 0.49 15.71 4.39
N GLY A 215 0.98 16.46 3.39
CA GLY A 215 2.40 16.54 3.07
C GLY A 215 3.26 17.03 4.24
N ILE A 216 2.84 18.08 4.94
CA ILE A 216 3.54 18.60 6.12
C ILE A 216 3.57 17.55 7.24
N ILE A 217 2.42 16.93 7.54
CA ILE A 217 2.33 15.88 8.56
C ILE A 217 3.26 14.71 8.21
N ASN A 218 3.27 14.29 6.95
CA ASN A 218 4.06 13.16 6.49
C ASN A 218 5.57 13.47 6.50
N ILE A 219 5.97 14.71 6.19
CA ILE A 219 7.37 15.15 6.32
C ILE A 219 7.80 15.13 7.79
N VAL A 220 7.04 15.78 8.69
CA VAL A 220 7.42 15.87 10.10
C VAL A 220 7.42 14.48 10.76
N GLY A 221 6.41 13.66 10.46
CA GLY A 221 6.27 12.30 10.99
C GLY A 221 7.37 11.36 10.48
N ASN A 222 7.49 11.19 9.16
CA ASN A 222 8.43 10.21 8.60
C ASN A 222 9.89 10.64 8.72
N PHE A 223 10.17 11.95 8.74
CA PHE A 223 11.53 12.40 9.02
C PHE A 223 11.92 11.99 10.44
N GLY A 224 11.06 12.23 11.43
CA GLY A 224 11.29 11.81 12.80
C GLY A 224 11.56 10.30 12.91
N THR A 225 10.75 9.46 12.26
CA THR A 225 10.90 7.99 12.33
C THR A 225 12.23 7.52 11.73
N VAL A 226 12.66 8.06 10.58
CA VAL A 226 13.93 7.67 9.94
C VAL A 226 15.15 7.95 10.84
N PHE A 227 15.16 9.05 11.59
CA PHE A 227 16.30 9.41 12.43
C PHE A 227 16.43 8.57 13.70
N VAL A 228 15.33 8.02 14.21
CA VAL A 228 15.32 7.21 15.44
C VAL A 228 15.23 5.71 15.15
N ASP A 229 14.99 5.31 13.90
CA ASP A 229 14.94 3.91 13.48
C ASP A 229 16.37 3.35 13.31
N ASN A 230 16.72 2.42 14.20
CA ASN A 230 18.02 1.77 14.23
C ASN A 230 18.31 0.93 12.98
N GLY A 231 17.30 0.44 12.25
CA GLY A 231 17.49 -0.31 11.00
C GLY A 231 18.24 0.51 9.95
N TYR A 232 17.90 1.79 9.80
CA TYR A 232 18.62 2.69 8.88
C TYR A 232 20.06 2.92 9.33
N TRP A 233 20.29 3.17 10.61
CA TRP A 233 21.64 3.44 11.14
C TRP A 233 22.57 2.23 11.01
N VAL A 234 22.08 1.02 11.32
CA VAL A 234 22.88 -0.20 11.17
C VAL A 234 23.22 -0.45 9.70
N SER A 235 22.30 -0.15 8.79
CA SER A 235 22.56 -0.19 7.33
C SER A 235 23.62 0.81 6.89
N ALA A 236 23.56 2.04 7.39
CA ALA A 236 24.54 3.08 7.10
C ALA A 236 25.95 2.71 7.57
N ILE A 237 26.05 2.14 8.78
CA ILE A 237 27.32 1.74 9.42
C ILE A 237 27.92 0.52 8.71
N ALA A 238 27.09 -0.42 8.26
CA ALA A 238 27.54 -1.60 7.52
C ALA A 238 28.06 -1.25 6.10
N ALA A 239 27.67 -0.10 5.54
CA ALA A 239 28.10 0.35 4.23
C ALA A 239 29.44 1.11 4.27
N ARG A 240 30.16 1.10 3.14
CA ARG A 240 31.39 1.90 3.00
C ARG A 240 31.05 3.40 3.03
N PRO A 241 31.73 4.25 3.83
CA PRO A 241 31.37 5.68 3.98
C PRO A 241 31.31 6.47 2.66
N SER A 242 32.17 6.14 1.69
CA SER A 242 32.20 6.78 0.37
C SER A 242 31.00 6.44 -0.51
N SER A 243 30.27 5.36 -0.21
CA SER A 243 29.08 4.91 -0.94
C SER A 243 27.77 5.19 -0.21
N THR A 244 27.79 5.35 1.12
CA THR A 244 26.58 5.49 1.95
C THR A 244 25.70 6.66 1.51
N HIS A 245 26.26 7.85 1.31
CA HIS A 245 25.48 9.03 0.89
C HIS A 245 24.87 8.88 -0.51
N LYS A 246 25.59 8.28 -1.46
CA LYS A 246 25.09 8.00 -2.81
C LYS A 246 23.97 6.96 -2.79
N GLY A 247 24.13 5.95 -1.94
CA GLY A 247 23.11 4.92 -1.70
C GLY A 247 21.82 5.52 -1.16
N TYR A 248 21.89 6.39 -0.15
CA TYR A 248 20.70 7.08 0.37
C TYR A 248 20.02 7.98 -0.64
N LEU A 249 20.78 8.74 -1.44
CA LEU A 249 20.21 9.59 -2.49
C LEU A 249 19.50 8.76 -3.56
N LEU A 250 20.14 7.69 -4.05
CA LEU A 250 19.52 6.81 -5.03
C LEU A 250 18.29 6.08 -4.46
N GLY A 251 18.40 5.58 -3.24
CA GLY A 251 17.29 4.93 -2.53
C GLY A 251 16.10 5.88 -2.36
N GLY A 252 16.33 7.14 -2.00
CA GLY A 252 15.28 8.16 -1.89
C GLY A 252 14.62 8.49 -3.24
N LEU A 253 15.39 8.53 -4.33
CA LEU A 253 14.84 8.75 -5.68
C LEU A 253 14.00 7.57 -6.17
N VAL A 254 14.45 6.34 -5.92
CA VAL A 254 13.70 5.12 -6.27
C VAL A 254 12.44 4.99 -5.40
N TRP A 255 12.54 5.35 -4.12
CA TRP A 255 11.40 5.31 -3.20
C TRP A 255 10.22 6.13 -3.70
N PHE A 256 10.46 7.29 -4.34
CA PHE A 256 9.40 8.11 -4.92
C PHE A 256 8.51 7.34 -5.92
N ALA A 257 9.08 6.37 -6.66
CA ALA A 257 8.35 5.61 -7.65
C ALA A 257 7.19 4.79 -7.03
N VAL A 258 7.34 4.31 -5.80
CA VAL A 258 6.33 3.47 -5.12
C VAL A 258 5.03 4.25 -4.81
N PRO A 259 5.04 5.32 -3.98
CA PRO A 259 3.83 6.07 -3.70
C PRO A 259 3.31 6.79 -4.94
N PHE A 260 4.19 7.27 -5.83
CA PHE A 260 3.77 7.90 -7.08
C PHE A 260 2.98 6.93 -7.96
N SER A 261 3.52 5.74 -8.22
CA SER A 261 2.83 4.74 -9.05
C SER A 261 1.55 4.24 -8.39
N LEU A 262 1.55 3.90 -7.10
CA LEU A 262 0.34 3.42 -6.41
C LEU A 262 -0.77 4.47 -6.38
N ALA A 263 -0.44 5.72 -6.06
CA ALA A 263 -1.43 6.79 -5.99
C ALA A 263 -1.96 7.15 -7.38
N THR A 264 -1.08 7.33 -8.37
CA THR A 264 -1.49 7.75 -9.71
C THR A 264 -2.10 6.64 -10.54
N SER A 265 -1.77 5.36 -10.31
CA SER A 265 -2.39 4.25 -11.04
C SER A 265 -3.59 3.69 -10.30
N LEU A 266 -3.38 2.99 -9.17
CA LEU A 266 -4.44 2.30 -8.45
C LEU A 266 -5.34 3.27 -7.67
N GLY A 267 -4.79 4.33 -7.08
CA GLY A 267 -5.59 5.35 -6.37
C GLY A 267 -6.54 6.11 -7.29
N LEU A 268 -6.01 6.71 -8.36
CA LEU A 268 -6.84 7.39 -9.37
C LEU A 268 -7.71 6.41 -10.15
N GLY A 269 -7.23 5.18 -10.39
CA GLY A 269 -8.00 4.12 -11.03
C GLY A 269 -9.27 3.76 -10.24
N ALA A 270 -9.20 3.72 -8.91
CA ALA A 270 -10.37 3.50 -8.06
C ALA A 270 -11.46 4.55 -8.28
N LEU A 271 -11.05 5.82 -8.37
CA LEU A 271 -11.94 6.96 -8.61
C LEU A 271 -12.47 6.95 -10.04
N ALA A 272 -11.62 6.69 -11.03
CA ALA A 272 -12.02 6.64 -12.44
C ALA A 272 -12.97 5.47 -12.75
N LEU A 273 -12.90 4.37 -11.97
CA LEU A 273 -13.83 3.24 -12.03
C LEU A 273 -15.06 3.41 -11.12
N ASP A 274 -15.16 4.53 -10.41
CA ASP A 274 -16.23 4.83 -9.46
C ASP A 274 -16.51 3.67 -8.50
N LEU A 275 -15.45 3.08 -7.93
CA LEU A 275 -15.57 1.95 -7.02
C LEU A 275 -16.27 2.37 -5.71
N PRO A 276 -17.24 1.60 -5.20
CA PRO A 276 -17.97 1.90 -3.96
C PRO A 276 -17.12 1.69 -2.70
N ILE A 277 -16.03 2.45 -2.56
CA ILE A 277 -15.11 2.36 -1.44
C ILE A 277 -15.56 3.34 -0.36
N SER A 278 -15.82 2.84 0.85
CA SER A 278 -16.16 3.68 2.00
C SER A 278 -14.93 4.39 2.58
N ALA A 279 -15.17 5.46 3.34
CA ALA A 279 -14.11 6.18 4.05
C ALA A 279 -13.33 5.27 5.01
N ASP A 280 -14.00 4.31 5.67
CA ASP A 280 -13.34 3.33 6.54
C ASP A 280 -12.42 2.39 5.74
N GLU A 281 -12.91 1.85 4.62
CA GLU A 281 -12.11 0.99 3.73
C GLU A 281 -10.89 1.74 3.17
N ALA A 282 -11.07 3.01 2.80
CA ALA A 282 -9.98 3.86 2.34
C ALA A 282 -8.94 4.10 3.46
N ASN A 283 -9.38 4.40 4.69
CA ASN A 283 -8.51 4.61 5.84
C ASN A 283 -7.76 3.35 6.26
N ARG A 284 -8.32 2.16 6.00
CA ARG A 284 -7.66 0.86 6.18
C ARG A 284 -6.65 0.51 5.08
N GLY A 285 -6.48 1.38 4.09
CA GLY A 285 -5.53 1.17 2.98
C GLY A 285 -6.03 0.20 1.91
N LEU A 286 -7.36 0.00 1.79
CA LEU A 286 -7.93 -0.99 0.87
C LEU A 286 -8.17 -0.47 -0.56
N VAL A 287 -7.80 0.78 -0.86
CA VAL A 287 -7.96 1.38 -2.20
C VAL A 287 -7.17 0.64 -3.29
N PRO A 288 -5.86 0.35 -3.12
CA PRO A 288 -5.12 -0.43 -4.12
C PRO A 288 -5.67 -1.87 -4.28
N PRO A 289 -5.96 -2.61 -3.19
CA PRO A 289 -6.70 -3.89 -3.24
C PRO A 289 -7.99 -3.85 -4.06
N ALA A 290 -8.86 -2.88 -3.81
CA ALA A 290 -10.13 -2.76 -4.52
C ALA A 290 -9.93 -2.57 -6.02
N THR A 291 -8.97 -1.73 -6.39
CA THR A 291 -8.68 -1.42 -7.80
C THR A 291 -8.06 -2.59 -8.54
N ALA A 292 -7.12 -3.29 -7.91
CA ALA A 292 -6.51 -4.49 -8.51
C ALA A 292 -7.55 -5.61 -8.72
N ILE A 293 -8.48 -5.79 -7.78
CA ILE A 293 -9.62 -6.72 -7.93
C ILE A 293 -10.53 -6.27 -9.06
N ALA A 294 -10.89 -4.99 -9.12
CA ALA A 294 -11.80 -4.47 -10.13
C ALA A 294 -11.25 -4.65 -11.56
N LEU A 295 -9.93 -4.61 -11.72
CA LEU A 295 -9.23 -4.65 -13.00
C LEU A 295 -8.77 -6.07 -13.42
N MET A 296 -8.32 -6.90 -12.49
CA MET A 296 -7.74 -8.24 -12.77
C MET A 296 -8.47 -9.39 -12.07
N GLY A 297 -9.41 -9.10 -11.18
CA GLY A 297 -10.05 -10.12 -10.34
C GLY A 297 -9.04 -10.83 -9.44
N LYS A 298 -9.09 -12.17 -9.40
CA LYS A 298 -8.29 -13.00 -8.48
C LYS A 298 -6.78 -12.86 -8.67
N SER A 299 -6.30 -12.67 -9.91
CA SER A 299 -4.87 -12.51 -10.18
C SER A 299 -4.34 -11.18 -9.64
N GLY A 300 -5.14 -10.11 -9.65
CA GLY A 300 -4.81 -8.83 -9.03
C GLY A 300 -4.65 -8.94 -7.52
N SER A 301 -5.55 -9.68 -6.85
CA SER A 301 -5.44 -9.97 -5.42
C SER A 301 -4.17 -10.74 -5.08
N LEU A 302 -3.80 -11.74 -5.89
CA LEU A 302 -2.58 -12.52 -5.69
C LEU A 302 -1.33 -11.64 -5.83
N LEU A 303 -1.27 -10.80 -6.88
CA LEU A 303 -0.15 -9.88 -7.09
C LEU A 303 0.00 -8.87 -5.94
N LEU A 304 -1.11 -8.36 -5.40
CA LEU A 304 -1.06 -7.48 -4.24
C LEU A 304 -0.67 -8.20 -2.96
N LEU A 305 -1.14 -9.43 -2.74
CA LEU A 305 -0.66 -10.23 -1.63
C LEU A 305 0.84 -10.48 -1.76
N THR A 306 1.33 -10.89 -2.94
CA THR A 306 2.77 -11.04 -3.16
C THR A 306 3.52 -9.75 -2.85
N MET A 307 3.05 -8.60 -3.36
CA MET A 307 3.65 -7.29 -3.05
C MET A 307 3.61 -6.96 -1.55
N LEU A 308 2.61 -7.40 -0.80
CA LEU A 308 2.48 -7.17 0.64
C LEU A 308 3.43 -8.04 1.47
N PHE A 309 3.72 -9.26 1.00
CA PHE A 309 4.64 -10.18 1.68
C PHE A 309 6.12 -9.95 1.35
N MET A 310 6.40 -9.19 0.29
CA MET A 310 7.75 -8.76 -0.10
C MET A 310 8.06 -7.41 0.54
#